data_AF-A0A146GDZ5-F1
#
_entry.id   AF-A0A146GDZ5-F1
#
_cell.length_a   1.000
_cell.length_b   1.000
_cell.length_c   1.000
_cell.angle_alpha   90.00
_cell.angle_beta   90.00
_cell.angle_gamma   90.00
#
_symmetry.space_group_name_H-M   'P 1'
#
loop_
_entity.id
_entity.type
_entity.pdbx_description
1 polymer ?
#
loop_
_entity_poly.entity_id
_entity_poly.type
_entity_poly.pdbx_seq_one_letter_code
_entity_poly.pdbx_strand_id
1 'polypeptide(L)'
;MRPFYLLAAVVIVTVAWLIYTKFLAADEAAQSPPVPSLNAAAPQPHGLTPEQVRNRKEILKTYQRQLRESTSVKDKKALQDKINALQKEIAGS
;
A
#
# COMPACT_ATOMS: atom_id res chain seq x y z
N MET A 1 -4.18 -34.70 22.48
CA MET A 1 -3.81 -34.83 21.05
C MET A 1 -4.55 -33.81 20.16
N ARG A 2 -4.37 -32.49 20.37
CA ARG A 2 -5.09 -31.46 19.58
C ARG A 2 -4.28 -30.22 19.10
N PRO A 3 -3.11 -29.82 19.67
CA PRO A 3 -2.44 -28.60 19.21
C PRO A 3 -1.63 -28.77 17.92
N PHE A 4 -1.21 -30.00 17.58
CA PHE A 4 -0.41 -30.27 16.38
C PHE A 4 -1.17 -30.06 15.07
N TYR A 5 -2.49 -30.34 15.04
CA TYR A 5 -3.31 -30.17 13.85
C TYR A 5 -3.53 -28.69 13.49
N LEU A 6 -3.61 -27.81 14.50
CA LEU A 6 -3.74 -26.37 14.29
C LEU A 6 -2.46 -25.78 13.67
N LEU A 7 -1.29 -26.23 14.13
CA LEU A 7 -0.02 -25.80 13.55
C LEU A 7 0.14 -26.28 12.10
N ALA A 8 -0.21 -27.53 11.81
CA ALA A 8 -0.14 -28.07 10.45
C ALA A 8 -1.07 -27.31 9.48
N ALA A 9 -2.28 -26.95 9.92
CA ALA A 9 -3.22 -26.18 9.10
C ALA A 9 -2.66 -24.78 8.75
N VAL A 10 -2.03 -24.09 9.70
CA VAL A 10 -1.42 -22.76 9.46
C VAL A 10 -0.26 -22.85 8.47
N VAL A 11 0.55 -23.91 8.55
CA VAL A 11 1.67 -24.14 7.62
C VAL A 11 1.15 -24.42 6.20
N ILE A 12 0.11 -25.22 6.05
CA ILE A 12 -0.47 -25.53 4.72
C ILE A 12 -1.05 -24.26 4.07
N VAL A 13 -1.76 -23.43 4.83
CA VAL A 13 -2.35 -22.17 4.32
C VAL A 13 -1.26 -21.18 3.90
N THR A 14 -0.19 -21.05 4.68
CA THR A 14 0.92 -20.13 4.33
C THR A 14 1.70 -20.58 3.11
N VAL A 15 1.94 -21.89 2.95
CA VAL A 15 2.59 -22.44 1.75
C VAL A 15 1.71 -22.28 0.51
N ALA A 16 0.40 -22.56 0.62
CA ALA A 16 -0.54 -22.37 -0.48
C ALA A 16 -0.62 -20.89 -0.92
N TRP A 17 -0.63 -19.95 0.02
CA TRP A 17 -0.60 -18.52 -0.27
C TRP A 17 0.70 -18.08 -0.98
N LEU A 18 1.83 -18.62 -0.56
CA LEU A 18 3.13 -18.34 -1.18
C LEU A 18 3.20 -18.86 -2.62
N ILE A 19 2.67 -20.05 -2.88
CA ILE A 19 2.57 -20.62 -4.23
C ILE A 19 1.63 -19.76 -5.09
N TYR A 20 0.46 -19.40 -4.57
CA TYR A 20 -0.52 -18.57 -5.28
C TYR A 20 0.06 -17.22 -5.71
N THR A 21 0.76 -16.51 -4.81
CA THR A 21 1.38 -15.22 -5.14
C THR A 21 2.53 -15.33 -6.15
N LYS A 22 3.26 -16.45 -6.16
CA LYS A 22 4.35 -16.68 -7.12
C LYS A 22 3.84 -17.10 -8.50
N PHE A 23 2.77 -17.88 -8.57
CA PHE A 23 2.17 -18.29 -9.85
C PHE A 23 1.29 -17.20 -10.46
N LEU A 24 0.55 -16.42 -9.67
CA LEU A 24 -0.26 -15.32 -10.20
C LEU A 24 0.60 -14.22 -10.83
N ALA A 25 1.78 -13.94 -10.25
CA ALA A 25 2.75 -13.01 -10.83
C ALA A 25 3.41 -13.53 -12.12
N ALA A 26 3.47 -14.85 -12.32
CA ALA A 26 4.01 -15.46 -13.53
C ALA A 26 2.97 -15.48 -14.67
N ASP A 27 1.67 -15.61 -14.35
CA ASP A 27 0.59 -15.66 -15.33
C ASP A 27 0.20 -14.24 -15.83
N GLU A 28 0.21 -13.22 -14.95
CA GLU A 28 0.00 -11.82 -15.36
C GLU A 28 1.10 -11.30 -16.31
N ALA A 29 2.33 -11.81 -16.19
CA ALA A 29 3.43 -11.46 -17.07
C ALA A 29 3.34 -12.13 -18.46
N ALA A 30 2.57 -13.22 -18.60
CA ALA A 30 2.47 -13.98 -19.84
C ALA A 30 1.31 -13.55 -20.75
N GLN A 31 0.33 -12.79 -20.24
CA GLN A 31 -0.90 -12.44 -20.97
C GLN A 31 -1.00 -11.00 -21.47
N SER A 32 0.02 -10.17 -21.29
CA SER A 32 0.00 -8.80 -21.82
C SER A 32 0.62 -8.74 -23.22
N PRO A 33 -0.15 -8.47 -24.31
CA PRO A 33 0.44 -8.23 -25.61
C PRO A 33 1.36 -7.00 -25.55
N PRO A 34 2.47 -6.95 -26.33
CA PRO A 34 3.37 -5.81 -26.33
C PRO A 34 2.62 -4.62 -26.92
N VAL A 35 2.21 -3.67 -26.08
CA VAL A 35 1.66 -2.39 -26.54
C VAL A 35 2.85 -1.48 -26.86
N PRO A 36 3.11 -1.13 -28.14
CA PRO A 36 4.11 -0.12 -28.46
C PRO A 36 3.41 1.23 -28.36
N SER A 37 3.43 1.84 -27.18
CA SER A 37 2.96 3.21 -27.02
C SER A 37 4.10 4.05 -26.48
N LEU A 38 4.72 4.77 -27.42
CA LEU A 38 5.34 6.07 -27.22
C LEU A 38 4.69 6.78 -26.02
N ASN A 39 5.33 6.76 -24.87
CA ASN A 39 5.14 7.81 -23.91
C ASN A 39 6.52 8.31 -23.54
N ALA A 40 6.82 9.47 -24.12
CA ALA A 40 8.00 10.25 -23.83
C ALA A 40 8.24 10.22 -22.32
N ALA A 41 9.46 9.84 -21.95
CA ALA A 41 10.01 10.16 -20.65
C ALA A 41 10.07 11.68 -20.53
N ALA A 42 8.93 12.31 -20.26
CA ALA A 42 8.89 13.62 -19.65
C ALA A 42 9.68 13.46 -18.34
N PRO A 43 10.72 14.28 -18.10
CA PRO A 43 11.45 14.22 -16.85
C PRO A 43 10.42 14.35 -15.74
N GLN A 44 10.22 13.27 -14.97
CA GLN A 44 9.37 13.29 -13.78
C GLN A 44 9.91 14.45 -12.94
N PRO A 45 9.14 15.55 -12.75
CA PRO A 45 9.66 16.67 -11.99
C PRO A 45 10.07 16.14 -10.62
N HIS A 46 11.25 16.54 -10.14
CA HIS A 46 11.79 16.13 -8.84
C HIS A 46 11.00 16.70 -7.64
N GLY A 47 9.70 16.93 -7.80
CA GLY A 47 8.77 17.41 -6.80
C GLY A 47 7.37 16.90 -7.07
N LEU A 48 6.53 16.95 -6.03
CA LEU A 48 5.13 16.55 -6.13
C LEU A 48 4.38 17.38 -7.17
N THR A 49 3.67 16.72 -8.08
CA THR A 49 2.76 17.42 -8.98
C THR A 49 1.60 18.04 -8.19
N PRO A 50 0.97 19.13 -8.66
CA PRO A 50 -0.17 19.75 -7.98
C PRO A 50 -1.31 18.77 -7.70
N GLU A 51 -1.56 17.85 -8.63
CA GLU A 51 -2.54 16.77 -8.48
C GLU A 51 -2.13 15.76 -7.38
N GLN A 52 -0.84 15.40 -7.28
CA GLN A 52 -0.35 14.55 -6.19
C GLN A 52 -0.47 15.24 -4.83
N VAL A 53 -0.18 16.55 -4.74
CA VAL A 53 -0.40 17.33 -3.51
C VAL A 53 -1.88 17.35 -3.13
N ARG A 54 -2.78 17.53 -4.10
CA ARG A 54 -4.22 17.53 -3.89
C ARG A 54 -4.71 16.18 -3.33
N ASN A 55 -4.32 15.08 -3.97
CA ASN A 55 -4.69 13.74 -3.55
C ASN A 55 -4.14 13.42 -2.14
N ARG A 56 -2.88 13.80 -1.86
CA ARG A 56 -2.26 13.66 -0.54
C ARG A 56 -2.99 14.46 0.54
N LYS A 57 -3.49 15.67 0.24
CA LYS A 57 -4.31 16.47 1.16
C LYS A 57 -5.66 15.80 1.47
N GLU A 58 -6.30 15.15 0.49
CA GLU A 58 -7.54 14.40 0.74
C GLU A 58 -7.31 13.17 1.63
N ILE A 59 -6.21 12.45 1.41
CA ILE A 59 -5.78 11.35 2.27
C ILE A 59 -5.54 11.85 3.70
N LEU A 60 -4.89 13.00 3.86
CA LEU A 60 -4.63 13.63 5.16
C LEU A 60 -5.92 13.96 5.91
N LYS A 61 -6.92 14.49 5.21
CA LYS A 61 -8.25 14.77 5.77
C LYS A 61 -8.95 13.49 6.22
N THR A 62 -8.80 12.41 5.47
CA THR A 62 -9.35 11.09 5.80
C THR A 62 -8.70 10.51 7.04
N TYR A 63 -7.37 10.57 7.16
CA TYR A 63 -6.66 10.12 8.36
C TYR A 63 -6.97 10.98 9.58
N GLN A 64 -7.12 12.31 9.43
CA GLN A 64 -7.58 13.17 10.52
C GLN A 64 -8.99 12.81 11.00
N ARG A 65 -9.88 12.44 10.08
CA ARG A 65 -11.22 11.97 10.43
C ARG A 65 -11.14 10.64 11.20
N GLN A 66 -10.38 9.67 10.70
CA GLN A 66 -10.15 8.40 11.38
C GLN A 66 -9.46 8.58 12.75
N LEU A 67 -8.58 9.57 12.90
CA LEU A 67 -7.94 9.90 14.16
C LEU A 67 -8.95 10.39 15.22
N ARG A 68 -9.93 11.19 14.79
CA ARG A 68 -11.01 11.69 15.66
C ARG A 68 -12.02 10.59 16.02
N GLU A 69 -12.34 9.73 15.05
CA GLU A 69 -13.31 8.64 15.21
C GLU A 69 -12.71 7.42 15.94
N SER A 70 -11.39 7.24 15.89
CA SER A 70 -10.73 6.14 16.58
C SER A 70 -10.75 6.34 18.10
N THR A 71 -11.12 5.31 18.85
CA THR A 71 -11.06 5.27 20.32
C THR A 71 -9.81 4.56 20.84
N SER A 72 -9.07 3.89 19.95
CA SER A 72 -7.86 3.13 20.26
C SER A 72 -6.63 4.04 20.28
N VAL A 73 -5.93 4.08 21.42
CA VAL A 73 -4.71 4.89 21.60
C VAL A 73 -3.59 4.43 20.66
N LYS A 74 -3.52 3.12 20.38
CA LYS A 74 -2.54 2.54 19.45
C LYS A 74 -2.80 2.97 18.01
N ASP A 75 -4.07 2.96 17.59
CA ASP A 75 -4.45 3.37 16.24
C ASP A 75 -4.33 4.88 16.04
N LYS A 76 -4.62 5.66 17.10
CA LYS A 76 -4.35 7.11 17.08
C LYS A 76 -2.87 7.40 16.84
N LYS A 77 -1.96 6.73 17.56
CA LYS A 77 -0.52 6.91 17.37
C LYS A 77 -0.08 6.55 15.95
N ALA A 78 -0.53 5.39 15.44
CA ALA A 78 -0.22 4.97 14.08
C ALA A 78 -0.77 5.93 13.01
N LEU A 79 -1.98 6.48 13.21
CA LEU A 79 -2.58 7.49 12.32
C LEU A 79 -1.83 8.83 12.41
N GLN A 80 -1.40 9.23 13.61
CA GLN A 80 -0.59 10.43 13.82
C GLN A 80 0.76 10.33 13.10
N ASP A 81 1.45 9.19 13.19
CA ASP A 81 2.72 8.95 12.52
C ASP A 81 2.56 8.98 10.99
N LYS A 82 1.47 8.39 10.46
CA LYS A 82 1.12 8.46 9.03
C LYS A 82 0.83 9.88 8.57
N ILE A 83 0.12 10.68 9.37
CA ILE A 83 -0.15 12.10 9.08
C ILE A 83 1.16 12.89 9.03
N ASN A 84 2.04 12.71 10.02
CA ASN A 84 3.32 13.42 10.09
C ASN A 84 4.24 13.06 8.92
N ALA A 85 4.30 11.79 8.53
CA ALA A 85 5.04 11.35 7.35
C ALA A 85 4.50 12.00 6.07
N LEU A 86 3.17 11.98 5.86
CA LEU A 86 2.53 12.63 4.71
C LEU A 86 2.77 14.13 4.68
N GLN A 87 2.70 14.82 5.82
CA GLN A 87 3.01 16.25 5.90
C GLN A 87 4.46 16.55 5.54
N LYS A 88 5.41 15.73 6.03
CA LYS A 88 6.83 15.88 5.74
C LYS A 88 7.14 15.68 4.26
N GLU A 89 6.47 14.72 3.62
CA GLU A 89 6.61 14.52 2.18
C GLU A 89 5.97 15.66 1.35
N ILE A 90 4.86 16.24 1.79
CA ILE A 90 4.25 17.40 1.12
C ILE A 90 5.12 18.66 1.30
N ALA A 91 5.72 18.85 2.47
CA ALA A 91 6.52 20.03 2.78
C ALA A 91 7.98 19.95 2.28
N GLY A 92 8.48 18.74 2.03
CA GLY A 92 9.83 18.48 1.51
C GLY A 92 9.91 18.27 -0.01
N SER A 93 8.81 18.51 -0.72
CA SER A 93 8.71 18.57 -2.20
C SER A 93 8.44 19.99 -2.64
#